data_AF-A0A353ZEE4-F1
#
_entry.id   AF-A0A353ZEE4-F1
#
_cell.length_a   1.000
_cell.length_b   1.000
_cell.length_c   1.000
_cell.angle_alpha   90.00
_cell.angle_beta   90.00
_cell.angle_gamma   90.00
#
_symmetry.space_group_name_H-M   'P 1'
#
loop_
_entity.id
_entity.type
_entity.pdbx_description
1 polymer ?
#
loop_
_entity_poly.entity_id
_entity_poly.type
_entity_poly.pdbx_seq_one_letter_code
_entity_poly.pdbx_strand_id
1 'polypeptide(L)'
;PQDLDYRLDEPWESPHNRRVTATTPEVFRCPGNPNGATFGTTHYLAIDGPHAVLNSEHPSRLPEIVDGAGSTLMIVEGRDPSVHWAEPRDLEIGRGTGFGPDGMSSNHEDGFHAAFVDGTVRKIDYRIGPQGLLGLSTIDGGEVVEGF
;
A
#
# COMPACT_ATOMS: atom_id res chain seq x y z
N PRO A 1 -11.85 -7.06 -20.92
CA PRO A 1 -11.98 -5.68 -20.38
C PRO A 1 -13.28 -5.06 -20.91
N GLN A 2 -14.34 -5.06 -20.12
CA GLN A 2 -15.47 -4.17 -20.37
C GLN A 2 -14.99 -2.77 -19.99
N ASP A 3 -15.16 -1.80 -20.88
CA ASP A 3 -14.84 -0.41 -20.62
C ASP A 3 -15.60 0.02 -19.36
N LEU A 4 -14.89 0.13 -18.24
CA LEU A 4 -15.45 0.66 -17.01
C LEU A 4 -15.94 2.07 -17.34
N ASP A 5 -17.23 2.35 -17.15
CA ASP A 5 -17.86 3.66 -17.37
C ASP A 5 -17.40 4.66 -16.28
N TYR A 6 -16.09 4.86 -16.17
CA TYR A 6 -15.43 5.72 -15.19
C TYR A 6 -15.01 7.03 -15.82
N ARG A 7 -15.32 8.15 -15.16
CA ARG A 7 -14.99 9.51 -15.62
C ARG A 7 -13.75 10.01 -14.89
N LEU A 8 -12.65 10.14 -15.62
CA LEU A 8 -11.36 10.60 -15.08
C LEU A 8 -11.34 12.09 -14.71
N ASP A 9 -12.30 12.87 -15.21
CA ASP A 9 -12.49 14.29 -14.93
C ASP A 9 -13.44 14.56 -13.75
N GLU A 10 -13.97 13.51 -13.11
CA GLU A 10 -14.81 13.59 -11.92
C GLU A 10 -14.13 12.93 -10.70
N PRO A 11 -14.41 13.38 -9.47
CA PRO A 11 -13.96 12.69 -8.26
C PRO A 11 -14.41 11.22 -8.22
N TRP A 12 -13.65 10.37 -7.54
CA TRP A 12 -13.95 8.94 -7.43
C TRP A 12 -15.33 8.66 -6.78
N GLU A 13 -15.78 9.58 -5.94
CA GLU A 13 -17.05 9.59 -5.24
C GLU A 13 -18.11 10.47 -5.93
N SER A 14 -17.97 10.81 -7.22
CA SER A 14 -19.05 11.43 -7.96
C SER A 14 -20.28 10.50 -8.04
N PRO A 15 -21.51 11.02 -8.21
CA PRO A 15 -22.69 10.17 -8.43
C PRO A 15 -22.54 9.20 -9.62
N HIS A 16 -21.73 9.55 -10.62
CA HIS A 16 -21.42 8.68 -11.75
C HIS A 16 -20.42 7.60 -11.35
N ASN A 17 -19.25 8.00 -10.83
CA ASN A 17 -18.14 7.10 -10.52
C ASN A 17 -18.47 6.14 -9.37
N ARG A 18 -19.30 6.53 -8.39
CA ARG A 18 -19.78 5.63 -7.32
C ARG A 18 -20.45 4.36 -7.85
N ARG A 19 -21.03 4.38 -9.04
CA ARG A 19 -21.64 3.17 -9.64
C ARG A 19 -20.59 2.14 -10.04
N VAL A 20 -19.41 2.61 -10.44
CA VAL A 20 -18.26 1.76 -10.79
C VAL A 20 -17.49 1.37 -9.53
N THR A 21 -17.38 2.29 -8.58
CA THR A 21 -16.56 2.11 -7.38
C THR A 21 -17.28 1.39 -6.23
N ALA A 22 -18.59 1.16 -6.34
CA ALA A 22 -19.43 0.46 -5.35
C ALA A 22 -18.95 -0.95 -4.97
N THR A 23 -18.21 -1.63 -5.86
CA THR A 23 -17.66 -2.96 -5.59
C THR A 23 -16.15 -2.93 -5.69
N THR A 24 -15.47 -3.45 -4.67
CA THR A 24 -14.01 -3.65 -4.72
C THR A 24 -13.64 -4.76 -5.70
N PRO A 25 -12.74 -4.50 -6.67
CA PRO A 25 -12.13 -5.55 -7.49
C PRO A 25 -11.48 -6.66 -6.63
N GLU A 26 -11.63 -7.92 -7.04
CA GLU A 26 -11.10 -9.07 -6.28
C GLU A 26 -9.57 -8.97 -6.06
N VAL A 27 -8.86 -8.43 -7.05
CA VAL A 27 -7.39 -8.21 -6.98
C VAL A 27 -6.96 -7.22 -5.90
N PHE A 28 -7.88 -6.38 -5.39
CA PHE A 28 -7.61 -5.46 -4.27
C PHE A 28 -7.99 -6.05 -2.91
N ARG A 29 -8.33 -7.34 -2.86
CA ARG A 29 -8.72 -8.05 -1.65
C ARG A 29 -7.70 -9.11 -1.28
N CYS A 30 -7.31 -9.13 0.00
CA CYS A 30 -6.52 -10.21 0.55
C CYS A 30 -7.32 -11.53 0.55
N PRO A 31 -6.85 -12.60 -0.13
CA PRO A 31 -7.55 -13.89 -0.16
C PRO A 31 -7.64 -14.56 1.22
N GLY A 32 -6.70 -14.24 2.12
CA GLY A 32 -6.66 -14.75 3.48
C GLY A 32 -7.59 -14.03 4.47
N ASN A 33 -8.30 -12.97 4.05
CA ASN A 33 -9.28 -12.28 4.90
C ASN A 33 -10.71 -12.77 4.60
N PRO A 34 -11.27 -13.69 5.39
CA PRO A 34 -12.56 -14.34 5.11
C PRO A 34 -13.76 -13.38 5.16
N ASN A 35 -13.63 -12.22 5.81
CA ASN A 35 -14.69 -11.21 5.86
C ASN A 35 -14.71 -10.29 4.62
N GLY A 36 -13.77 -10.48 3.68
CA GLY A 36 -13.61 -9.58 2.54
C GLY A 36 -13.19 -8.18 2.95
N ALA A 37 -12.85 -7.33 1.98
CA ALA A 37 -12.73 -5.92 2.28
C ALA A 37 -14.14 -5.42 2.68
N THR A 38 -14.24 -4.59 3.72
CA THR A 38 -15.47 -3.83 3.97
C THR A 38 -15.94 -3.22 2.65
N PHE A 39 -17.24 -3.26 2.34
CA PHE A 39 -17.77 -2.85 1.03
C PHE A 39 -17.08 -1.58 0.49
N GLY A 40 -16.35 -1.71 -0.62
CA GLY A 40 -15.67 -0.59 -1.27
C GLY A 40 -14.25 -0.29 -0.78
N THR A 41 -13.68 -1.00 0.20
CA THR A 41 -12.29 -0.76 0.65
C THR A 41 -11.28 -1.69 -0.05
N THR A 42 -9.99 -1.36 0.03
CA THR A 42 -8.86 -2.18 -0.45
C THR A 42 -8.12 -2.80 0.74
N HIS A 43 -7.35 -3.87 0.57
CA HIS A 43 -6.37 -4.30 1.58
C HIS A 43 -4.93 -3.92 1.23
N TYR A 44 -4.72 -3.35 0.05
CA TYR A 44 -3.40 -3.02 -0.45
C TYR A 44 -3.33 -1.51 -0.61
N LEU A 45 -2.35 -0.91 0.07
CA LEU A 45 -2.11 0.52 0.06
C LEU A 45 -0.68 0.77 -0.41
N ALA A 46 -0.50 1.80 -1.21
CA ALA A 46 0.82 2.30 -1.53
C ALA A 46 1.43 3.00 -0.31
N ILE A 47 2.75 3.16 -0.33
CA ILE A 47 3.45 4.09 0.56
C ILE A 47 3.57 5.41 -0.20
N ASP A 48 3.11 6.48 0.43
CA ASP A 48 3.05 7.84 -0.13
C ASP A 48 3.85 8.83 0.71
N GLY A 49 4.28 9.92 0.08
CA GLY A 49 5.02 11.01 0.69
C GLY A 49 6.45 11.18 0.16
N PRO A 50 7.15 12.23 0.61
CA PRO A 50 8.54 12.46 0.24
C PRO A 50 9.39 11.22 0.54
N HIS A 51 10.29 10.88 -0.38
CA HIS A 51 11.14 9.68 -0.31
C HIS A 51 10.43 8.33 -0.50
N ALA A 52 9.12 8.30 -0.79
CA ALA A 52 8.43 7.08 -1.19
C ALA A 52 8.60 6.81 -2.70
N VAL A 53 8.52 5.54 -3.09
CA VAL A 53 8.57 5.13 -4.51
C VAL A 53 7.35 5.68 -5.27
N LEU A 54 6.15 5.46 -4.72
CA LEU A 54 4.87 5.80 -5.32
C LEU A 54 4.32 7.15 -4.83
N ASN A 55 5.22 8.07 -4.47
CA ASN A 55 4.86 9.43 -4.07
C ASN A 55 3.86 10.05 -5.07
N SER A 56 2.69 10.42 -4.59
CA SER A 56 1.55 10.90 -5.38
C SER A 56 1.79 12.29 -6.00
N GLU A 57 2.67 13.10 -5.40
CA GLU A 57 3.09 14.39 -5.96
C GLU A 57 4.22 14.22 -6.98
N HIS A 58 5.22 13.41 -6.65
CA HIS A 58 6.45 13.23 -7.43
C HIS A 58 6.94 11.77 -7.38
N PRO A 59 6.41 10.88 -8.24
CA PRO A 59 6.81 9.48 -8.27
C PRO A 59 8.31 9.33 -8.56
N SER A 60 8.96 8.43 -7.84
CA SER A 60 10.39 8.20 -7.96
C SER A 60 10.73 7.38 -9.19
N ARG A 61 11.87 7.68 -9.82
CA ARG A 61 12.45 6.93 -10.93
C ARG A 61 13.37 5.86 -10.37
N LEU A 62 13.49 4.73 -11.07
CA LEU A 62 14.36 3.63 -10.65
C LEU A 62 15.80 4.04 -10.27
N PRO A 63 16.48 4.98 -10.97
CA PRO A 63 17.83 5.41 -10.58
C PRO A 63 17.91 6.19 -9.26
N GLU A 64 16.78 6.69 -8.74
CA GLU A 64 16.71 7.45 -7.49
C GLU A 64 16.56 6.53 -6.27
N ILE A 65 16.30 5.23 -6.49
CA ILE A 65 16.12 4.21 -5.45
C ILE A 65 17.50 3.67 -5.06
N VAL A 66 18.19 4.42 -4.20
CA VAL A 66 19.59 4.17 -3.82
C VAL A 66 19.73 3.10 -2.73
N ASP A 67 18.71 2.89 -1.90
CA ASP A 67 18.68 1.83 -0.88
C ASP A 67 18.49 0.42 -1.49
N GLY A 68 18.13 0.38 -2.78
CA GLY A 68 18.07 -0.81 -3.58
C GLY A 68 16.67 -1.41 -3.70
N ALA A 69 16.34 -1.88 -4.90
CA ALA A 69 14.98 -2.31 -5.24
C ALA A 69 14.42 -3.48 -4.40
N GLY A 70 15.29 -4.36 -3.88
CA GLY A 70 14.90 -5.49 -3.02
C GLY A 70 14.76 -5.14 -1.53
N SER A 71 15.04 -3.89 -1.16
CA SER A 71 14.97 -3.36 0.20
C SER A 71 14.03 -2.15 0.31
N THR A 72 13.32 -1.79 -0.76
CA THR A 72 12.38 -0.67 -0.78
C THR A 72 10.97 -1.18 -1.10
N LEU A 73 10.02 -0.85 -0.23
CA LEU A 73 8.60 -1.19 -0.33
C LEU A 73 7.87 -0.25 -1.29
N MET A 74 6.84 -0.79 -1.94
CA MET A 74 5.90 -0.02 -2.76
C MET A 74 4.47 -0.12 -2.23
N ILE A 75 4.02 -1.35 -1.99
CA ILE A 75 2.63 -1.67 -1.62
C ILE A 75 2.67 -2.60 -0.42
N VAL A 76 1.82 -2.33 0.56
CA VAL A 76 1.72 -3.12 1.80
C VAL A 76 0.27 -3.56 2.02
N GLU A 77 0.11 -4.68 2.70
CA GLU A 77 -1.18 -5.03 3.28
C GLU A 77 -1.55 -4.07 4.44
N GLY A 78 -2.84 -3.73 4.52
CA GLY A 78 -3.51 -3.11 5.66
C GLY A 78 -4.69 -3.96 6.12
N ARG A 79 -4.92 -4.02 7.43
CA ARG A 79 -6.05 -4.76 8.02
C ARG A 79 -7.31 -3.89 8.02
N ASP A 80 -8.33 -4.32 7.26
CA ASP A 80 -9.65 -3.68 7.16
C ASP A 80 -9.57 -2.14 7.06
N PRO A 81 -8.74 -1.56 6.17
CA PRO A 81 -8.46 -0.14 6.19
C PRO A 81 -9.71 0.66 5.82
N SER A 82 -9.79 1.88 6.35
CA SER A 82 -10.88 2.82 6.08
C SER A 82 -10.78 3.49 4.69
N VAL A 83 -9.82 3.07 3.87
CA VAL A 83 -9.53 3.64 2.56
C VAL A 83 -10.37 2.94 1.50
N HIS A 84 -11.19 3.73 0.81
CA HIS A 84 -11.96 3.23 -0.32
C HIS A 84 -11.00 2.91 -1.49
N TRP A 85 -11.19 1.80 -2.21
CA TRP A 85 -10.22 1.32 -3.20
C TRP A 85 -9.93 2.31 -4.35
N ALA A 86 -10.88 3.20 -4.62
CA ALA A 86 -10.81 4.23 -5.65
C ALA A 86 -10.46 5.64 -5.10
N GLU A 87 -10.35 5.79 -3.78
CA GLU A 87 -9.96 7.05 -3.17
C GLU A 87 -8.45 7.29 -3.39
N PRO A 88 -8.02 8.49 -3.83
CA PRO A 88 -6.62 8.82 -4.02
C PRO A 88 -5.96 9.13 -2.67
N ARG A 89 -5.90 8.12 -1.78
CA ARG A 89 -5.34 8.22 -0.44
C ARG A 89 -4.64 6.92 -0.09
N ASP A 90 -3.43 7.03 0.42
CA ASP A 90 -2.56 5.90 0.76
C ASP A 90 -1.83 6.12 2.10
N LEU A 91 -0.84 5.30 2.44
CA LEU A 91 -0.11 5.39 3.71
C LEU A 91 1.02 6.40 3.63
N GLU A 92 0.88 7.52 4.32
CA GLU A 92 1.93 8.53 4.43
C GLU A 92 3.16 8.04 5.21
N ILE A 93 4.36 8.30 4.71
CA ILE A 93 5.60 8.12 5.46
C ILE A 93 5.54 8.87 6.80
N GLY A 94 6.07 8.25 7.86
CA GLY A 94 5.99 8.73 9.25
C GLY A 94 4.66 8.44 9.95
N ARG A 95 3.50 8.74 9.33
CA ARG A 95 2.19 8.53 9.96
C ARG A 95 1.66 7.10 9.78
N GLY A 96 1.79 6.53 8.58
CA GLY A 96 1.31 5.20 8.20
C GLY A 96 2.38 4.10 8.20
N THR A 97 3.65 4.45 8.42
CA THR A 97 4.82 3.52 8.44
C THR A 97 5.06 2.84 9.78
N GLY A 98 3.98 2.60 10.53
CA GLY A 98 3.96 1.81 11.76
C GLY A 98 2.91 0.71 11.67
N PHE A 99 2.83 -0.14 12.69
CA PHE A 99 1.81 -1.19 12.75
C PHE A 99 0.47 -0.69 13.27
N GLY A 100 -0.62 -1.22 12.72
CA GLY A 100 -1.96 -1.07 13.30
C GLY A 100 -3.04 -0.74 12.27
N PRO A 101 -4.25 -0.37 12.75
CA PRO A 101 -5.40 -0.10 11.90
C PRO A 101 -5.21 1.06 10.89
N ASP A 102 -4.38 2.04 11.26
CA ASP A 102 -4.06 3.21 10.42
C ASP A 102 -2.69 3.08 9.73
N GLY A 103 -2.08 1.89 9.76
CA GLY A 103 -0.76 1.62 9.21
C GLY A 103 -0.64 0.22 8.60
N MET A 104 0.58 -0.29 8.53
CA MET A 104 0.91 -1.58 7.93
C MET A 104 0.42 -2.73 8.81
N SER A 105 -0.44 -3.59 8.30
CA SER A 105 -1.02 -4.67 9.09
C SER A 105 -1.74 -5.71 8.23
N SER A 106 -2.04 -6.88 8.81
CA SER A 106 -2.84 -7.89 8.13
C SER A 106 -3.59 -8.78 9.11
N ASN A 107 -4.51 -9.58 8.59
CA ASN A 107 -5.16 -10.68 9.31
C ASN A 107 -4.33 -11.96 9.31
N HIS A 108 -3.20 -12.01 8.58
CA HIS A 108 -2.26 -13.13 8.69
C HIS A 108 -1.57 -13.15 10.05
N GLU A 109 -1.26 -14.35 10.54
CA GLU A 109 -0.51 -14.54 11.79
C GLU A 109 0.91 -13.97 11.65
N ASP A 110 1.39 -13.23 12.66
CA ASP A 110 2.77 -12.74 12.80
C ASP A 110 3.36 -11.85 11.68
N GLY A 111 2.55 -11.35 10.74
CA GLY A 111 3.05 -10.40 9.75
C GLY A 111 2.04 -9.99 8.69
N PHE A 112 2.53 -9.32 7.67
CA PHE A 112 1.75 -8.83 6.53
C PHE A 112 2.54 -8.99 5.23
N HIS A 113 1.87 -9.12 4.09
CA HIS A 113 2.58 -9.17 2.80
C HIS A 113 2.87 -7.76 2.28
N ALA A 114 4.04 -7.61 1.68
CA ALA A 114 4.47 -6.38 1.06
C ALA A 114 5.18 -6.63 -0.27
N ALA A 115 4.94 -5.75 -1.23
CA ALA A 115 5.57 -5.76 -2.54
C ALA A 115 6.76 -4.79 -2.57
N PHE A 116 7.87 -5.26 -3.11
CA PHE A 116 9.12 -4.52 -3.26
C PHE A 116 9.29 -4.01 -4.69
N VAL A 117 10.13 -3.00 -4.87
CA VAL A 117 10.43 -2.38 -6.18
C VAL A 117 10.96 -3.39 -7.19
N ASP A 118 11.67 -4.43 -6.74
CA ASP A 118 12.16 -5.51 -7.60
C ASP A 118 11.06 -6.48 -8.10
N GLY A 119 9.81 -6.26 -7.69
CA GLY A 119 8.64 -7.06 -8.07
C GLY A 119 8.42 -8.29 -7.19
N THR A 120 9.25 -8.51 -6.17
CA THR A 120 9.04 -9.60 -5.21
C THR A 120 7.97 -9.23 -4.18
N VAL A 121 7.29 -10.26 -3.66
CA VAL A 121 6.37 -10.14 -2.52
C VAL A 121 6.93 -10.97 -1.38
N ARG A 122 7.05 -10.37 -0.20
CA ARG A 122 7.54 -11.03 1.02
C ARG A 122 6.58 -10.79 2.16
N LYS A 123 6.52 -11.75 3.09
CA LYS A 123 5.84 -11.55 4.37
C LYS A 123 6.80 -10.85 5.31
N ILE A 124 6.44 -9.66 5.77
CA ILE A 124 7.19 -8.87 6.74
C ILE A 124 6.72 -9.26 8.14
N ASP A 125 7.65 -9.69 8.97
CA ASP A 125 7.41 -10.06 10.37
C ASP A 125 7.27 -8.82 11.26
N TYR A 126 6.30 -8.80 12.18
CA TYR A 126 6.09 -7.68 13.10
C TYR A 126 7.30 -7.37 14.01
N ARG A 127 8.27 -8.29 14.14
CA ARG A 127 9.52 -8.09 14.89
C ARG A 127 10.48 -7.07 14.27
N ILE A 128 10.31 -6.71 12.99
CA ILE A 128 11.16 -5.71 12.31
C ILE A 128 11.11 -4.34 13.02
N GLY A 129 9.99 -4.04 13.69
CA GLY A 129 9.77 -2.80 14.43
C GLY A 129 9.59 -1.55 13.54
N PRO A 130 9.16 -0.42 14.12
CA PRO A 130 8.84 0.79 13.34
C PRO A 130 10.02 1.40 12.59
N GLN A 131 11.24 1.33 13.13
CA GLN A 131 12.43 1.87 12.48
C GLN A 131 12.82 1.07 11.24
N GLY A 132 12.74 -0.26 11.31
CA GLY A 132 12.98 -1.11 10.15
C GLY A 132 11.89 -0.94 9.09
N LEU A 133 10.62 -0.79 9.49
CA LEU A 133 9.55 -0.44 8.56
C LEU A 133 9.80 0.90 7.86
N LEU A 134 10.18 1.93 8.61
CA LEU A 134 10.50 3.24 8.03
C LEU A 134 11.65 3.14 7.03
N GLY A 135 12.74 2.44 7.39
CA GLY A 135 13.87 2.24 6.49
C GLY A 135 13.50 1.49 5.21
N LEU A 136 12.62 0.49 5.30
CA LEU A 136 12.09 -0.18 4.10
C LEU A 136 11.11 0.70 3.29
N SER A 137 10.59 1.78 3.84
CA SER A 137 9.57 2.64 3.21
C SER A 137 10.16 3.79 2.40
N THR A 138 11.46 4.06 2.54
CA THR A 138 12.17 5.16 1.89
C THR A 138 13.10 4.66 0.78
N ILE A 139 13.36 5.52 -0.21
CA ILE A 139 14.25 5.23 -1.34
C ILE A 139 15.74 5.48 -1.04
N ASP A 140 16.03 6.28 -0.02
CA ASP A 140 17.33 6.92 0.24
C ASP A 140 17.68 7.15 1.73
N GLY A 141 17.14 6.34 2.64
CA GLY A 141 17.44 6.41 4.08
C GLY A 141 18.83 5.87 4.44
N GLY A 142 19.34 4.89 3.68
CA GLY A 142 20.68 4.32 3.84
C GLY A 142 20.82 3.32 5.01
N GLU A 143 19.73 2.95 5.67
CA GLU A 143 19.75 1.96 6.74
C GLU A 143 19.89 0.54 6.19
N VAL A 144 20.64 -0.29 6.93
CA VAL A 144 20.67 -1.74 6.67
C VAL A 144 19.58 -2.40 7.49
N VAL A 145 18.53 -2.88 6.82
CA VAL A 145 17.45 -3.65 7.44
C VAL A 145 17.71 -5.14 7.19
N GLU A 146 17.70 -5.96 8.25
CA GLU A 146 17.96 -7.41 8.15
C GLU A 146 16.78 -8.22 8.69
N GLY A 147 16.62 -9.46 8.18
CA GLY A 147 15.73 -10.46 8.79
C GLY A 147 14.23 -10.15 8.69
N PHE A 148 13.82 -9.52 7.58
CA PHE A 148 12.43 -9.16 7.27
C PHE A 148 11.76 -10.07 6.26
#